data_AF-A0A7H9HWI1-F1
#
_entry.id   AF-A0A7H9HWI1-F1
#
_cell.length_a   1.000
_cell.length_b   1.000
_cell.length_c   1.000
_cell.angle_alpha   90.00
_cell.angle_beta   90.00
_cell.angle_gamma   90.00
#
_symmetry.space_group_name_H-M   'P 1'
#
loop_
_entity.id
_entity.type
_entity.pdbx_description
1 polymer ?
#
loop_
_entity_poly.entity_id
_entity_poly.type
_entity_poly.pdbx_seq_one_letter_code
_entity_poly.pdbx_strand_id
1 'polypeptide(L)'
;MDALTQYRNSVKERLDSADVLVAKLVHENTVLSQTVETRTQEVENVRQQLKTLQDRVAELESREARQEEEIEIVKDLFEHLCGVRVHKSYEDDTGLWFDASQGSRNGIMDYKLGFVKNESDAGTEVVYVPLLKQRSSDELRTLQKQLPGYMFDTLSFPLKSLYQFYSKMARSLSKKIE
;
A
#
# COMPACT_ATOMS: atom_id res chain seq x y z
N MET A 1 24.70 42.36 77.89
CA MET A 1 23.53 42.37 76.99
C MET A 1 22.41 41.62 77.68
N ASP A 2 21.19 42.15 77.64
CA ASP A 2 20.00 41.54 78.22
C ASP A 2 19.62 40.26 77.44
N ALA A 3 19.42 39.15 78.16
CA ALA A 3 19.15 37.83 77.58
C ALA A 3 17.87 37.82 76.74
N LEU A 4 16.88 38.65 77.12
CA LEU A 4 15.64 38.80 76.38
C LEU A 4 15.87 39.43 75.00
N THR A 5 16.80 40.38 74.90
CA THR A 5 17.15 41.07 73.66
C THR A 5 17.87 40.13 72.69
N GLN A 6 18.77 39.28 73.19
CA GLN A 6 19.46 38.26 72.37
C GLN A 6 18.48 37.19 71.86
N TYR A 7 17.57 36.72 72.70
CA TYR A 7 16.51 35.79 72.31
C TYR A 7 15.61 36.40 71.22
N ARG A 8 15.17 37.66 71.39
CA ARG A 8 14.37 38.38 70.39
C ARG A 8 15.06 38.45 69.02
N ASN A 9 16.36 38.74 69.00
CA ASN A 9 17.12 38.82 67.74
C ASN A 9 17.26 37.44 67.07
N SER A 10 17.55 36.38 67.84
CA SER A 10 17.61 35.01 67.30
C SER A 10 16.27 34.53 66.75
N VAL A 11 15.17 34.85 67.44
CA VAL A 11 13.81 34.52 66.96
C VAL A 11 13.50 35.29 65.68
N LYS A 12 13.88 36.57 65.60
CA LYS A 12 13.68 37.38 64.39
C LYS A 12 14.45 36.81 63.19
N GLU A 13 15.73 36.48 63.34
CA GLU A 13 16.53 35.87 62.26
C GLU A 13 15.96 34.52 61.81
N ARG A 14 15.47 33.70 62.76
CA ARG A 14 14.81 32.43 62.45
C ARG A 14 13.51 32.63 61.68
N LEU A 15 12.69 33.61 62.07
CA LEU A 15 11.46 33.95 61.37
C LEU A 15 11.75 34.47 59.96
N ASP A 16 12.68 35.42 59.82
CA ASP A 16 13.08 35.97 58.52
C ASP A 16 13.62 34.85 57.59
N SER A 17 14.44 33.92 58.11
CA SER A 17 14.93 32.77 57.34
C SER A 17 13.81 31.79 56.98
N ALA A 18 12.84 31.57 57.87
CA ALA A 18 11.70 30.69 57.62
C ALA A 18 10.77 31.29 56.57
N ASP A 19 10.51 32.60 56.62
CA ASP A 19 9.67 33.31 55.66
C ASP A 19 10.26 33.25 54.24
N VAL A 20 11.59 33.42 54.12
CA VAL A 20 12.29 33.27 52.82
C VAL A 20 12.17 31.83 52.29
N LEU A 21 12.29 30.82 53.16
CA LEU A 21 12.16 29.42 52.75
C LEU A 21 10.73 29.09 52.33
N VAL A 22 9.73 29.53 53.11
CA VAL A 22 8.31 29.35 52.78
C VAL A 22 7.97 30.03 51.47
N ALA A 23 8.43 31.26 51.24
CA ALA A 23 8.22 31.97 49.99
C ALA A 23 8.80 31.22 48.78
N LYS A 24 10.01 30.65 48.91
CA LYS A 24 10.63 29.82 47.86
C LYS A 24 9.82 28.56 47.59
N LEU A 25 9.42 27.83 48.63
CA LEU A 25 8.63 26.61 48.48
C LEU A 25 7.24 26.88 47.89
N VAL A 26 6.59 27.98 48.26
CA VAL A 26 5.30 28.40 47.69
C VAL A 26 5.47 28.75 46.20
N HIS A 27 6.53 29.47 45.86
CA HIS A 27 6.84 29.79 44.47
C HIS A 27 7.11 28.53 43.63
N GLU A 28 7.95 27.63 44.14
CA GLU A 28 8.26 26.35 43.48
C GLU A 28 7.00 25.49 43.29
N ASN A 29 6.16 25.35 44.32
CA ASN A 29 4.89 24.64 44.21
C ASN A 29 3.94 25.27 43.19
N THR A 30 3.93 26.61 43.09
CA THR A 30 3.12 27.32 42.10
C THR A 30 3.59 27.01 40.68
N VAL A 31 4.90 27.07 40.43
CA VAL A 31 5.51 26.76 39.13
C VAL A 31 5.28 25.29 38.76
N LEU A 32 5.45 24.37 39.70
CA LEU A 32 5.18 22.95 39.50
C LEU A 32 3.70 22.70 39.17
N SER A 33 2.78 23.36 39.89
CA SER A 33 1.34 23.23 39.63
C SER A 33 0.97 23.69 38.22
N GLN A 34 1.50 24.83 37.78
CA GLN A 34 1.30 25.34 36.41
C GLN A 34 1.90 24.40 35.35
N THR A 35 3.06 23.80 35.64
CA THR A 35 3.71 22.83 34.75
C THR A 35 2.88 21.56 34.62
N VAL A 36 2.33 21.04 35.73
CA VAL A 36 1.45 19.88 35.73
C VAL A 36 0.18 20.15 34.94
N GLU A 37 -0.44 21.33 35.11
CA GLU A 37 -1.63 21.73 34.37
C GLU A 37 -1.36 21.79 32.85
N THR A 38 -0.26 22.45 32.45
CA THR A 38 0.16 22.57 31.05
C THR A 38 0.39 21.18 30.43
N ARG A 39 1.15 20.32 31.10
CA ARG A 39 1.41 18.96 30.62
C ARG A 39 0.15 18.10 30.57
N THR A 40 -0.78 18.30 31.49
CA THR A 40 -2.06 17.57 31.49
C THR A 40 -2.87 17.94 30.25
N GLN A 41 -2.91 19.23 29.90
CA GLN A 41 -3.59 19.69 28.68
C GLN A 41 -2.90 19.15 27.41
N GLU A 42 -1.57 19.13 27.37
CA GLU A 42 -0.82 18.55 26.25
C GLU A 42 -1.11 17.05 26.09
N VAL A 43 -1.10 16.29 27.18
CA VAL A 43 -1.43 14.86 27.17
C VAL A 43 -2.85 14.63 26.62
N GLU A 44 -3.82 15.44 27.03
CA GLU A 44 -5.19 15.31 26.56
C GLU A 44 -5.31 15.66 25.06
N ASN A 45 -4.65 16.73 24.62
CA ASN A 45 -4.60 17.09 23.21
C ASN A 45 -3.99 15.98 22.35
N VAL A 46 -2.88 15.39 22.80
CA VAL A 46 -2.21 14.28 22.10
C VAL A 46 -3.09 13.03 22.09
N ARG A 47 -3.77 12.71 23.19
CA ARG A 47 -4.74 11.59 23.24
C ARG A 47 -5.87 11.77 22.25
N GLN A 48 -6.40 12.98 22.14
CA GLN A 48 -7.46 13.28 21.19
C GLN A 48 -6.98 13.15 19.74
N GLN A 49 -5.78 13.64 19.42
CA GLN A 49 -5.17 13.46 18.10
C GLN A 49 -4.94 11.99 17.78
N LEU A 50 -4.44 11.21 18.75
CA LEU A 50 -4.20 9.78 18.59
C LEU A 50 -5.50 9.03 18.29
N LYS A 51 -6.58 9.36 18.99
CA LYS A 51 -7.90 8.79 18.71
C LYS A 51 -8.38 9.12 17.29
N THR A 52 -8.29 10.39 16.87
CA THR A 52 -8.67 10.80 15.52
C THR A 52 -7.84 10.10 14.44
N LEU A 53 -6.54 9.91 14.66
CA LEU A 53 -5.68 9.17 13.74
C LEU A 53 -6.05 7.68 13.71
N GLN A 54 -6.34 7.06 14.85
CA GLN A 54 -6.79 5.67 14.91
C GLN A 54 -8.10 5.45 14.15
N ASP A 55 -9.09 6.33 14.35
CA ASP A 55 -10.37 6.26 13.63
C ASP A 55 -10.16 6.39 12.12
N ARG A 56 -9.26 7.29 11.70
CA ARG A 56 -8.93 7.48 10.28
C ARG A 56 -8.19 6.28 9.68
N VAL A 57 -7.29 5.65 10.42
CA VAL A 57 -6.62 4.41 9.98
C VAL A 57 -7.64 3.30 9.78
N ALA A 58 -8.53 3.10 10.76
CA ALA A 58 -9.58 2.09 10.66
C ALA A 58 -10.52 2.33 9.46
N GLU A 59 -10.86 3.59 9.16
CA GLU A 59 -11.64 3.95 7.98
C GLU A 59 -10.89 3.63 6.67
N LEU A 60 -9.60 3.97 6.59
CA LEU A 60 -8.77 3.72 5.42
C LEU A 60 -8.60 2.21 5.17
N GLU A 61 -8.32 1.43 6.21
CA GLU A 61 -8.22 -0.03 6.13
C GLU A 61 -9.54 -0.65 5.64
N SER A 62 -10.69 -0.17 6.17
CA SER A 62 -11.99 -0.65 5.72
C SER A 62 -12.28 -0.29 4.25
N ARG A 63 -11.81 0.86 3.79
CA ARG A 63 -11.96 1.29 2.39
C ARG A 63 -11.06 0.50 1.46
N GLU A 64 -9.82 0.25 1.84
CA GLU A 64 -8.87 -0.57 1.10
C GLU A 64 -9.41 -1.98 0.91
N ALA A 65 -9.87 -2.63 1.98
CA ALA A 65 -10.45 -3.97 1.91
C ALA A 65 -11.65 -4.05 0.94
N ARG A 66 -12.53 -3.03 0.93
CA ARG A 66 -13.65 -2.97 -0.03
C ARG A 66 -13.16 -2.80 -1.47
N GLN A 67 -12.14 -1.98 -1.68
CA GLN A 67 -11.56 -1.77 -3.01
C GLN A 67 -10.88 -3.03 -3.55
N GLU A 68 -10.17 -3.77 -2.68
CA GLU A 68 -9.59 -5.07 -3.04
C GLU A 68 -10.67 -6.08 -3.43
N GLU A 69 -11.77 -6.16 -2.66
CA GLU A 69 -12.91 -7.02 -2.98
C GLU A 69 -13.55 -6.64 -4.33
N GLU A 70 -13.78 -5.35 -4.59
CA GLU A 70 -14.29 -4.87 -5.87
C GLU A 70 -13.37 -5.24 -7.04
N ILE A 71 -12.06 -5.14 -6.87
CA ILE A 71 -11.08 -5.53 -7.89
C ILE A 71 -11.16 -7.03 -8.18
N GLU A 72 -11.26 -7.88 -7.16
CA GLU A 72 -11.39 -9.33 -7.35
C GLU A 72 -12.72 -9.69 -8.03
N ILE A 73 -13.83 -9.03 -7.69
CA ILE A 73 -15.12 -9.21 -8.37
C ILE A 73 -14.99 -8.86 -9.87
N VAL A 74 -14.31 -7.76 -10.20
CA VAL A 74 -14.08 -7.36 -11.60
C VAL A 74 -13.17 -8.36 -12.33
N LYS A 75 -12.10 -8.85 -11.68
CA LYS A 75 -11.23 -9.89 -12.25
C LYS A 75 -12.00 -11.17 -12.52
N ASP A 76 -12.81 -11.63 -11.57
CA ASP A 76 -13.63 -12.82 -11.72
C ASP A 76 -14.65 -12.63 -12.85
N LEU A 77 -15.29 -11.47 -12.97
CA LEU A 77 -16.18 -11.17 -14.08
C LEU A 77 -15.47 -11.33 -15.44
N PHE A 78 -14.28 -10.75 -15.60
CA PHE A 78 -13.52 -10.85 -16.85
C PHE A 78 -12.95 -12.25 -17.10
N GLU A 79 -12.63 -13.01 -16.05
CA GLU A 79 -12.24 -14.41 -16.20
C GLU A 79 -13.40 -15.23 -16.77
N HIS A 80 -14.61 -15.07 -16.23
CA HIS A 80 -15.78 -15.81 -16.70
C HIS A 80 -16.26 -15.33 -18.08
N LEU A 81 -16.19 -14.03 -18.37
CA LEU A 81 -16.68 -13.44 -19.62
C LEU A 81 -15.69 -13.59 -20.78
N CYS A 82 -14.40 -13.43 -20.52
CA CYS A 82 -13.35 -13.36 -21.54
C CYS A 82 -12.36 -14.53 -21.48
N GLY A 83 -12.41 -15.38 -20.45
CA GLY A 83 -11.42 -16.45 -20.26
C GLY A 83 -10.01 -15.91 -20.01
N VAL A 84 -9.89 -14.71 -19.44
CA VAL A 84 -8.61 -14.04 -19.14
C VAL A 84 -8.61 -13.62 -17.68
N ARG A 85 -7.58 -14.02 -16.94
CA ARG A 85 -7.32 -13.53 -15.58
C ARG A 85 -6.02 -12.73 -15.56
N VAL A 86 -6.07 -11.51 -15.05
CA VAL A 86 -4.89 -10.68 -14.78
C VAL A 86 -4.49 -10.89 -13.33
N HIS A 87 -3.30 -11.43 -13.11
CA HIS A 87 -2.81 -11.81 -11.78
C HIS A 87 -2.14 -10.66 -11.06
N LYS A 88 -1.26 -9.95 -11.77
CA LYS A 88 -0.42 -8.89 -11.22
C LYS A 88 -0.23 -7.78 -12.24
N SER A 89 -0.12 -6.56 -11.75
CA SER A 89 0.32 -5.40 -12.52
C SER A 89 1.51 -4.76 -11.82
N TYR A 90 2.50 -4.31 -12.58
CA TYR A 90 3.64 -3.54 -12.08
C TYR A 90 4.13 -2.60 -13.17
N GLU A 91 4.74 -1.50 -12.76
CA GLU A 91 5.33 -0.51 -13.66
C GLU A 91 6.84 -0.49 -13.45
N ASP A 92 7.60 -0.47 -14.54
CA ASP A 92 9.04 -0.30 -14.54
C ASP A 92 9.46 0.79 -15.52
N ASP A 93 10.77 1.04 -15.65
CA ASP A 93 11.33 2.06 -16.54
C ASP A 93 10.98 1.83 -18.02
N THR A 94 10.53 0.62 -18.40
CA THR A 94 10.16 0.26 -19.76
C THR A 94 8.66 0.39 -20.04
N GLY A 95 7.81 0.30 -19.01
CA GLY A 95 6.38 0.52 -19.14
C GLY A 95 5.54 -0.20 -18.09
N LEU A 96 4.23 -0.27 -18.37
CA LEU A 96 3.26 -0.95 -17.51
C LEU A 96 3.08 -2.41 -17.93
N TRP A 97 3.31 -3.33 -17.01
CA TRP A 97 3.27 -4.76 -17.25
C TRP A 97 2.14 -5.46 -16.53
N PHE A 98 1.55 -6.44 -17.20
CA PHE A 98 0.50 -7.30 -16.66
C PHE A 98 0.86 -8.77 -16.86
N ASP A 99 0.86 -9.52 -15.76
CA ASP A 99 0.97 -10.97 -15.80
C ASP A 99 -0.44 -11.56 -15.92
N ALA A 100 -0.71 -12.30 -16.99
CA ALA A 100 -2.05 -12.80 -17.31
C ALA A 100 -2.04 -14.28 -17.73
N SER A 101 -3.15 -14.95 -17.47
CA SER A 101 -3.47 -16.26 -18.02
C SER A 101 -4.71 -16.14 -18.88
N GLN A 102 -4.65 -16.68 -20.09
CA GLN A 102 -5.81 -16.82 -20.96
C GLN A 102 -6.05 -18.28 -21.26
N GLY A 103 -7.30 -18.74 -21.20
CA GLY A 103 -7.57 -20.12 -21.50
C GLY A 103 -9.00 -20.55 -21.28
N SER A 104 -9.20 -21.85 -21.49
CA SER A 104 -10.43 -22.56 -21.20
C SER A 104 -10.10 -23.98 -20.75
N ARG A 105 -11.10 -24.87 -20.67
CA ARG A 105 -10.90 -26.29 -20.35
C ARG A 105 -9.93 -27.02 -21.29
N ASN A 106 -9.70 -26.49 -22.49
CA ASN A 106 -8.88 -27.15 -23.53
C ASN A 106 -7.40 -26.74 -23.48
N GLY A 107 -7.03 -25.73 -22.70
CA GLY A 107 -5.66 -25.21 -22.64
C GLY A 107 -5.60 -23.81 -22.02
N ILE A 108 -4.51 -23.54 -21.31
CA ILE A 108 -4.22 -22.26 -20.67
C ILE A 108 -2.85 -21.79 -21.12
N MET A 109 -2.74 -20.53 -21.53
CA MET A 109 -1.50 -19.88 -21.90
C MET A 109 -1.22 -18.73 -20.92
N ASP A 110 -0.06 -18.80 -20.27
CA ASP A 110 0.43 -17.72 -19.41
C ASP A 110 1.35 -16.79 -20.20
N TYR A 111 1.22 -15.51 -19.97
CA TYR A 111 2.04 -14.50 -20.64
C TYR A 111 2.09 -13.19 -19.86
N LYS A 112 2.99 -12.32 -20.29
CA LYS A 112 3.04 -10.92 -19.88
C LYS A 112 2.67 -10.01 -21.04
N LEU A 113 1.95 -8.93 -20.74
CA LEU A 113 1.73 -7.82 -21.65
C LEU A 113 2.37 -6.57 -21.06
N GLY A 114 3.35 -6.02 -21.77
CA GLY A 114 3.95 -4.72 -21.48
C GLY A 114 3.34 -3.65 -22.38
N PHE A 115 2.99 -2.51 -21.80
CA PHE A 115 2.47 -1.35 -22.51
C PHE A 115 3.53 -0.25 -22.45
N VAL A 116 4.22 -0.06 -23.58
CA VAL A 116 5.31 0.89 -23.73
C VAL A 116 4.77 2.13 -24.43
N LYS A 117 4.91 3.31 -23.81
CA LYS A 117 4.58 4.58 -24.47
C LYS A 117 5.78 5.01 -25.31
N ASN A 118 5.60 5.07 -26.63
CA ASN A 118 6.61 5.64 -27.51
C ASN A 118 6.56 7.18 -27.41
N GLU A 119 7.73 7.81 -27.27
CA GLU A 119 7.87 9.28 -27.15
C GLU A 119 7.57 10.01 -28.47
N SER A 120 7.76 9.32 -29.60
CA SER A 120 7.24 9.76 -30.90
C SER A 120 5.75 9.42 -30.99
N ASP A 121 4.91 10.31 -31.55
CA ASP A 121 3.44 10.27 -31.77
C ASP A 121 2.82 8.94 -32.33
N ALA A 122 3.58 7.86 -32.44
CA ALA A 122 3.20 6.52 -32.86
C ALA A 122 2.25 5.77 -31.88
N GLY A 123 2.00 6.31 -30.68
CA GLY A 123 1.08 5.74 -29.69
C GLY A 123 1.67 4.59 -28.86
N THR A 124 0.81 3.87 -28.14
CA THR A 124 1.23 2.76 -27.26
C THR A 124 1.55 1.49 -28.05
N GLU A 125 2.72 0.94 -27.80
CA GLU A 125 3.17 -0.36 -28.30
C GLU A 125 2.97 -1.42 -27.21
N VAL A 126 2.53 -2.61 -27.63
CA VAL A 126 2.26 -3.74 -26.74
C VAL A 126 3.29 -4.82 -26.97
N VAL A 127 4.02 -5.18 -25.92
CA VAL A 127 5.01 -6.24 -25.90
C VAL A 127 4.41 -7.48 -25.26
N TYR A 128 4.37 -8.58 -25.99
CA TYR A 128 3.90 -9.88 -25.52
C TYR A 128 5.08 -10.79 -25.19
N VAL A 129 5.08 -11.39 -24.00
CA VAL A 129 6.11 -12.34 -23.57
C VAL A 129 5.46 -13.63 -23.03
N PRO A 130 5.61 -14.78 -23.71
CA PRO A 130 5.04 -16.04 -23.23
C PRO A 130 5.78 -16.59 -22.00
N LEU A 131 5.04 -17.14 -21.04
CA LEU A 131 5.59 -17.67 -19.79
C LEU A 131 5.50 -19.21 -19.77
N LEU A 132 6.52 -19.85 -20.32
CA LEU A 132 6.52 -21.30 -20.56
C LEU A 132 7.22 -22.13 -19.47
N LYS A 133 8.01 -21.49 -18.59
CA LYS A 133 8.95 -22.17 -17.68
C LYS A 133 8.31 -23.13 -16.68
N GLN A 134 7.04 -22.89 -16.32
CA GLN A 134 6.32 -23.67 -15.32
C GLN A 134 5.40 -24.74 -15.94
N ARG A 135 5.39 -24.87 -17.28
CA ARG A 135 4.49 -25.79 -18.00
C ARG A 135 5.11 -27.17 -18.13
N SER A 136 4.27 -28.20 -18.00
CA SER A 136 4.72 -29.57 -18.25
C SER A 136 5.01 -29.80 -19.74
N SER A 137 5.81 -30.82 -20.05
CA SER A 137 6.12 -31.16 -21.45
C SER A 137 4.86 -31.54 -22.24
N ASP A 138 3.87 -32.13 -21.59
CA ASP A 138 2.62 -32.57 -22.24
C ASP A 138 1.68 -31.40 -22.51
N GLU A 139 1.59 -30.45 -21.58
CA GLU A 139 0.89 -29.18 -21.78
C GLU A 139 1.51 -28.39 -22.93
N LEU A 140 2.84 -28.29 -22.98
CA LEU A 140 3.54 -27.59 -24.05
C LEU A 140 3.28 -28.23 -25.42
N ARG A 141 3.32 -29.57 -25.51
CA ARG A 141 2.98 -30.29 -26.76
C ARG A 141 1.54 -30.02 -27.19
N THR A 142 0.62 -29.94 -26.23
CA THR A 142 -0.78 -29.61 -26.49
C THR A 142 -0.90 -28.18 -27.02
N LEU A 143 -0.30 -27.21 -26.33
CA LEU A 143 -0.30 -25.81 -26.76
C LEU A 143 0.33 -25.64 -28.16
N GLN A 144 1.42 -26.36 -28.47
CA GLN A 144 2.08 -26.31 -29.79
C GLN A 144 1.19 -26.81 -30.93
N LYS A 145 0.26 -27.72 -30.66
CA LYS A 145 -0.74 -28.17 -31.66
C LYS A 145 -1.90 -27.16 -31.80
N GLN A 146 -2.22 -26.40 -30.76
CA GLN A 146 -3.30 -25.40 -30.74
C GLN A 146 -2.89 -24.05 -31.34
N LEU A 147 -1.72 -23.55 -30.93
CA LEU A 147 -1.23 -22.20 -31.15
C LEU A 147 -0.25 -22.13 -32.32
N PRO A 148 -0.24 -21.03 -33.09
CA PRO A 148 0.82 -20.75 -34.05
C PRO A 148 2.20 -20.65 -33.38
N GLY A 149 3.26 -21.09 -34.07
CA GLY A 149 4.62 -21.09 -33.54
C GLY A 149 5.11 -19.74 -33.02
N TYR A 150 4.74 -18.64 -33.70
CA TYR A 150 5.14 -17.29 -33.30
C TYR A 150 4.56 -16.86 -31.93
N MET A 151 3.52 -17.53 -31.41
CA MET A 151 2.97 -17.23 -30.07
C MET A 151 3.83 -17.81 -28.93
N PHE A 152 4.90 -18.53 -29.25
CA PHE A 152 5.90 -18.99 -28.28
C PHE A 152 7.13 -18.08 -28.22
N ASP A 153 7.17 -17.05 -29.07
CA ASP A 153 8.21 -16.03 -29.09
C ASP A 153 7.70 -14.70 -28.52
N THR A 154 8.64 -13.81 -28.17
CA THR A 154 8.31 -12.43 -27.81
C THR A 154 7.85 -11.67 -29.05
N LEU A 155 6.70 -10.99 -28.94
CA LEU A 155 6.11 -10.22 -30.02
C LEU A 155 5.95 -8.76 -29.62
N SER A 156 5.98 -7.87 -30.60
CA SER A 156 5.60 -6.47 -30.42
C SER A 156 4.59 -6.06 -31.48
N PHE A 157 3.53 -5.36 -31.08
CA PHE A 157 2.47 -4.90 -31.96
C PHE A 157 1.76 -3.66 -31.41
N PRO A 158 1.13 -2.83 -32.25
CA PRO A 158 0.46 -1.62 -31.78
C PRO A 158 -0.80 -1.94 -30.97
N LEU A 159 -1.16 -1.09 -30.02
CA LEU A 159 -2.33 -1.27 -29.14
C LEU A 159 -3.64 -1.60 -29.89
N LYS A 160 -3.86 -0.98 -31.06
CA LYS A 160 -5.04 -1.24 -31.92
C LYS A 160 -5.19 -2.72 -32.35
N SER A 161 -4.09 -3.49 -32.34
CA SER A 161 -4.06 -4.90 -32.70
C SER A 161 -4.25 -5.84 -31.49
N LEU A 162 -4.31 -5.32 -30.26
CA LEU A 162 -4.45 -6.13 -29.05
C LEU A 162 -5.71 -7.00 -29.06
N TYR A 163 -6.84 -6.46 -29.53
CA TYR A 163 -8.07 -7.24 -29.65
C TYR A 163 -7.94 -8.40 -30.66
N GLN A 164 -7.20 -8.19 -31.76
CA GLN A 164 -6.94 -9.24 -32.75
C GLN A 164 -6.05 -10.34 -32.18
N PHE A 165 -5.02 -9.95 -31.42
CA PHE A 165 -4.17 -10.87 -30.65
C PHE A 165 -5.01 -11.71 -29.68
N TYR A 166 -5.80 -11.07 -28.82
CA TYR A 166 -6.72 -11.74 -27.88
C TYR A 166 -7.64 -12.73 -28.59
N SER A 167 -8.29 -12.30 -29.68
CA SER A 167 -9.21 -13.13 -30.46
C SER A 167 -8.52 -14.32 -31.13
N LYS A 168 -7.26 -14.16 -31.54
CA LYS A 168 -6.46 -15.26 -32.10
C LYS A 168 -6.07 -16.26 -31.03
N MET A 169 -5.66 -15.80 -29.85
CA MET A 169 -5.33 -16.64 -28.69
C MET A 169 -6.56 -17.45 -28.25
N ALA A 170 -7.69 -16.78 -28.01
CA ALA A 170 -8.94 -17.41 -27.59
C ALA A 170 -9.39 -18.53 -28.55
N ARG A 171 -9.44 -18.24 -29.86
CA ARG A 171 -9.83 -19.22 -30.89
C ARG A 171 -8.86 -20.39 -31.02
N SER A 172 -7.59 -20.17 -30.70
CA SER A 172 -6.58 -21.22 -30.79
C SER A 172 -6.67 -22.15 -29.58
N LEU A 173 -6.79 -21.59 -28.38
CA LEU A 173 -6.96 -22.33 -27.13
C LEU A 173 -8.31 -23.06 -27.04
N SER A 174 -9.35 -22.61 -27.76
CA SER A 174 -10.64 -23.29 -27.79
C SER A 174 -10.65 -24.55 -28.66
N LYS A 175 -9.63 -24.79 -29.50
CA LYS A 175 -9.58 -25.99 -30.36
C LYS A 175 -9.40 -27.25 -29.51
N LYS A 176 -10.26 -28.24 -29.74
CA LYS A 176 -10.02 -29.60 -29.24
C LYS A 176 -8.92 -30.24 -30.07
N ILE A 177 -7.91 -30.77 -29.40
CA ILE A 177 -6.90 -31.61 -30.02
C ILE A 177 -7.35 -33.05 -29.76
N GLU A 178 -7.65 -33.77 -30.83
CA GLU A 178 -7.83 -35.23 -30.80
C GLU A 178 -6.47 -35.95 -30.76
#